data_AF-A0A8J8FLQ7-F1
#
_entry.id   AF-A0A8J8FLQ7-F1
#
_cell.length_a   1.000
_cell.length_b   1.000
_cell.length_c   1.000
_cell.angle_alpha   90.00
_cell.angle_beta   90.00
_cell.angle_gamma   90.00
#
_symmetry.space_group_name_H-M   'P 1'
#
loop_
_entity.id
_entity.type
_entity.pdbx_description
1 polymer ?
#
loop_
_entity_poly.entity_id
_entity_poly.type
_entity_poly.pdbx_seq_one_letter_code
_entity_poly.pdbx_strand_id
1 'polypeptide(L)'
;MSEKLAIKYRKSIMRILLMSTAFSGLTQRFYTELDDAGYVVSVELHHGDIPQLLEGVGLFKPDLIICPFLTQKIPAEIYDNYKCLVVHPGIVGDRGPSSLDWAIQKGVAEWGVTLLEAQEEMDMGDIWAKKTFPMRNTTKSSLFNREVTQAAVDCLWEVLTYFDAPDFKPTALDYNNLEVKGQLQATMKQKDRAIDWKKQKTDEILKHLHAADGSPGVLDEIYGQPVFLYNAHKEENLTGKAGEIIAIANHAICRATVDGAIWIGHLKPKLASGEKGIKLPATFILKDYLPPAKSSVSMLEGLLSKSINHIDIDYTQEGQQLPCQEVWYHTKNRIAYIYSPFHNGGMSTEQCQQLLSVYQHV
;
A
#
# COMPACT_ATOMS: atom_id res chain seq x y z
N MET A 1 -47.21 -11.82 -24.11
CA MET A 1 -45.94 -11.05 -24.21
C MET A 1 -44.99 -11.91 -25.03
N SER A 2 -44.70 -11.55 -26.29
CA SER A 2 -44.12 -12.49 -27.27
C SER A 2 -42.63 -12.72 -27.05
N GLU A 3 -42.14 -13.93 -27.38
CA GLU A 3 -40.71 -14.30 -27.41
C GLU A 3 -39.83 -13.28 -28.15
N LYS A 4 -40.40 -12.53 -29.10
CA LYS A 4 -39.71 -11.47 -29.84
C LYS A 4 -39.36 -10.24 -28.98
N LEU A 5 -40.11 -9.95 -27.91
CA LEU A 5 -39.71 -8.93 -26.93
C LEU A 5 -38.59 -9.42 -26.01
N ALA A 6 -38.56 -10.73 -25.69
CA ALA A 6 -37.50 -11.33 -24.89
C ALA A 6 -36.16 -11.43 -25.65
N ILE A 7 -36.21 -11.61 -26.97
CA ILE A 7 -35.02 -11.67 -27.83
C ILE A 7 -34.40 -10.28 -28.04
N LYS A 8 -35.19 -9.20 -28.05
CA LYS A 8 -34.70 -7.82 -28.25
C LYS A 8 -33.99 -7.22 -27.02
N TYR A 9 -34.19 -7.80 -25.83
CA TYR A 9 -33.61 -7.34 -24.55
C TYR A 9 -32.52 -8.26 -23.97
N ARG A 10 -32.18 -9.38 -24.64
CA ARG A 10 -30.93 -10.09 -24.33
C ARG A 10 -29.76 -9.36 -24.99
N LYS A 11 -29.38 -8.20 -24.44
CA LYS A 11 -27.96 -7.86 -24.45
C LYS A 11 -27.33 -9.01 -23.65
N SER A 12 -26.50 -9.85 -24.28
CA SER A 12 -25.83 -10.93 -23.54
C SER A 12 -25.19 -10.31 -22.31
N ILE A 13 -25.44 -10.87 -21.13
CA ILE A 13 -24.83 -10.38 -19.89
C ILE A 13 -23.32 -10.43 -20.11
N MET A 14 -22.68 -9.27 -20.02
CA MET A 14 -21.26 -9.09 -20.34
C MET A 14 -20.41 -9.93 -19.38
N ARG A 15 -19.43 -10.63 -19.96
CA ARG A 15 -18.48 -11.52 -19.29
C ARG A 15 -17.18 -10.76 -19.06
N ILE A 16 -16.85 -10.47 -17.81
CA ILE A 16 -15.67 -9.69 -17.43
C ILE A 16 -14.67 -10.60 -16.75
N LEU A 17 -13.45 -10.68 -17.30
CA LEU A 17 -12.35 -11.39 -16.67
C LEU A 17 -11.46 -10.41 -15.92
N LEU A 18 -11.27 -10.62 -14.62
CA LEU A 18 -10.27 -9.93 -13.84
C LEU A 18 -8.94 -10.70 -13.94
N MET A 19 -7.99 -10.17 -14.69
CA MET A 19 -6.65 -10.74 -14.79
C MET A 19 -5.73 -10.04 -13.78
N SER A 20 -5.16 -10.78 -12.82
CA SER A 20 -4.44 -10.15 -11.71
C SER A 20 -3.28 -11.00 -11.19
N THR A 21 -2.22 -10.39 -10.67
CA THR A 21 -1.14 -11.12 -9.98
C THR A 21 -1.63 -11.79 -8.71
N ALA A 22 -2.67 -11.26 -8.06
CA ALA A 22 -3.24 -11.82 -6.85
C ALA A 22 -4.69 -11.41 -6.72
N PHE A 23 -5.49 -12.17 -5.97
CA PHE A 23 -6.82 -11.73 -5.55
C PHE A 23 -6.71 -10.70 -4.42
N SER A 24 -6.06 -9.57 -4.72
CA SER A 24 -5.75 -8.46 -3.83
C SER A 24 -7.00 -7.66 -3.46
N GLY A 25 -6.88 -6.72 -2.50
CA GLY A 25 -8.01 -5.88 -2.08
C GLY A 25 -8.69 -5.13 -3.22
N LEU A 26 -7.94 -4.60 -4.19
CA LEU A 26 -8.52 -3.95 -5.37
C LEU A 26 -9.20 -4.94 -6.31
N THR A 27 -8.62 -6.14 -6.50
CA THR A 27 -9.23 -7.19 -7.32
C THR A 27 -10.54 -7.68 -6.69
N GLN A 28 -10.55 -7.87 -5.37
CA GLN A 28 -11.76 -8.20 -4.60
C GLN A 28 -12.81 -7.10 -4.71
N ARG A 29 -12.40 -5.84 -4.56
CA ARG A 29 -13.31 -4.69 -4.72
C ARG A 29 -13.96 -4.67 -6.10
N PHE A 30 -13.18 -4.84 -7.17
CA PHE A 30 -13.72 -4.91 -8.53
C PHE A 30 -14.64 -6.12 -8.72
N TYR A 31 -14.26 -7.28 -8.19
CA TYR A 31 -15.10 -8.47 -8.25
C TYR A 31 -16.47 -8.21 -7.64
N THR A 32 -16.51 -7.68 -6.41
CA THR A 32 -17.76 -7.38 -5.70
C THR A 32 -18.60 -6.34 -6.44
N GLU A 33 -18.02 -5.23 -6.88
CA GLU A 33 -18.75 -4.18 -7.61
C GLU A 33 -19.41 -4.71 -8.90
N LEU A 34 -18.71 -5.59 -9.63
CA LEU A 34 -19.21 -6.17 -10.87
C LEU A 34 -20.24 -7.29 -10.61
N ASP A 35 -20.00 -8.15 -9.62
CA ASP A 35 -20.92 -9.23 -9.25
C ASP A 35 -22.25 -8.68 -8.72
N ASP A 36 -22.19 -7.69 -7.84
CA ASP A 36 -23.37 -7.00 -7.28
C ASP A 36 -24.20 -6.31 -8.38
N ALA A 37 -23.56 -5.84 -9.46
CA ALA A 37 -24.22 -5.25 -10.62
C ALA A 37 -24.74 -6.28 -11.64
N GLY A 38 -24.53 -7.57 -11.40
CA GLY A 38 -25.07 -8.67 -12.21
C GLY A 38 -24.26 -9.02 -13.46
N TYR A 39 -22.99 -8.62 -13.54
CA TYR A 39 -22.07 -9.08 -14.58
C TYR A 39 -21.67 -10.54 -14.35
N VAL A 40 -21.25 -11.25 -15.40
CA VAL A 40 -20.59 -12.55 -15.24
C VAL A 40 -19.11 -12.31 -15.02
N VAL A 41 -18.61 -12.54 -13.81
CA VAL A 41 -17.24 -12.21 -13.43
C VAL A 41 -16.43 -13.47 -13.13
N SER A 42 -15.21 -13.54 -13.66
CA SER A 42 -14.21 -14.54 -13.26
C SER A 42 -12.88 -13.87 -12.97
N VAL A 43 -11.99 -14.58 -12.27
CA VAL A 43 -10.64 -14.13 -11.96
C VAL A 43 -9.65 -15.15 -12.50
N GLU A 44 -8.61 -14.68 -13.20
CA GLU A 44 -7.47 -15.50 -13.62
C GLU A 44 -6.18 -14.92 -13.04
N LEU A 45 -5.38 -15.76 -12.37
CA LEU A 45 -4.16 -15.32 -11.73
C LEU A 45 -2.97 -15.40 -12.69
N HIS A 46 -2.27 -14.28 -12.89
CA HIS A 46 -1.10 -14.22 -13.78
C HIS A 46 0.21 -14.18 -13.00
N HIS A 47 0.85 -15.35 -12.92
CA HIS A 47 2.17 -15.53 -12.29
C HIS A 47 3.30 -15.79 -13.29
N GLY A 48 3.02 -15.77 -14.60
CA GLY A 48 3.98 -16.05 -15.66
C GLY A 48 3.79 -17.40 -16.38
N ASP A 49 2.83 -18.22 -15.96
CA ASP A 49 2.45 -19.44 -16.68
C ASP A 49 1.51 -19.08 -17.85
N ILE A 50 2.10 -18.84 -19.02
CA ILE A 50 1.37 -18.38 -20.22
C ILE A 50 0.37 -19.45 -20.71
N PRO A 51 0.73 -20.75 -20.84
CA PRO A 51 -0.24 -21.78 -21.24
C PRO A 51 -1.49 -21.83 -20.34
N GLN A 52 -1.31 -21.80 -19.02
CA GLN A 52 -2.42 -21.77 -18.07
C GLN A 52 -3.30 -20.53 -18.26
N LEU A 53 -2.68 -19.36 -18.40
CA LEU A 53 -3.38 -18.10 -18.59
C LEU A 53 -4.24 -18.11 -19.86
N LEU A 54 -3.69 -18.61 -20.97
CA LEU A 54 -4.40 -18.71 -22.25
C LEU A 54 -5.57 -19.70 -22.18
N GLU A 55 -5.40 -20.82 -21.49
CA GLU A 55 -6.47 -21.78 -21.24
C GLU A 55 -7.63 -21.12 -20.46
N GLY A 56 -7.33 -20.43 -19.35
CA GLY A 56 -8.33 -19.75 -18.53
C GLY A 56 -9.11 -18.69 -19.31
N VAL A 57 -8.40 -17.86 -20.10
CA VAL A 57 -9.03 -16.86 -20.97
C VAL A 57 -9.90 -17.53 -22.04
N GLY A 58 -9.40 -18.59 -22.68
CA GLY A 58 -10.11 -19.32 -23.74
C GLY A 58 -11.35 -20.07 -23.24
N LEU A 59 -11.32 -20.62 -22.03
CA LEU A 59 -12.47 -21.26 -21.38
C LEU A 59 -13.52 -20.22 -21.00
N PHE A 60 -13.09 -19.08 -20.44
CA PHE A 60 -14.02 -18.05 -19.99
C PHE A 60 -14.61 -17.22 -21.13
N LYS A 61 -13.89 -17.02 -22.25
CA LYS A 61 -14.34 -16.20 -23.38
C LYS A 61 -14.86 -14.81 -22.93
N PRO A 62 -14.00 -13.96 -22.36
CA PRO A 62 -14.41 -12.65 -21.87
C PRO A 62 -14.81 -11.72 -23.02
N ASP A 63 -15.79 -10.86 -22.75
CA ASP A 63 -16.09 -9.69 -23.58
C ASP A 63 -15.12 -8.54 -23.27
N LEU A 64 -14.65 -8.48 -22.00
CA LEU A 64 -13.72 -7.48 -21.50
C LEU A 64 -12.77 -8.12 -20.48
N ILE A 65 -11.48 -7.78 -20.56
CA ILE A 65 -10.47 -8.12 -19.56
C ILE A 65 -10.09 -6.84 -18.82
N ILE A 66 -10.20 -6.85 -17.49
CA ILE A 66 -9.71 -5.77 -16.64
C ILE A 66 -8.55 -6.29 -15.81
N CYS A 67 -7.51 -5.50 -15.68
CA CYS A 67 -6.28 -5.85 -14.99
C CYS A 67 -6.08 -4.91 -13.78
N PRO A 68 -6.66 -5.21 -12.60
CA PRO A 68 -6.61 -4.31 -11.45
C PRO A 68 -5.22 -4.24 -10.81
N PHE A 69 -4.43 -5.30 -10.92
CA PHE A 69 -3.10 -5.38 -10.34
C PHE A 69 -2.24 -6.40 -11.08
N LEU A 70 -1.23 -5.94 -11.81
CA LEU A 70 -0.30 -6.82 -12.54
C LEU A 70 1.16 -6.51 -12.21
N THR A 71 1.95 -7.57 -12.12
CA THR A 71 3.42 -7.53 -12.03
C THR A 71 4.09 -8.23 -13.20
N GLN A 72 3.30 -8.87 -14.06
CA GLN A 72 3.75 -9.57 -15.26
C GLN A 72 3.18 -8.89 -16.50
N LYS A 73 3.91 -8.93 -17.61
CA LYS A 73 3.41 -8.43 -18.90
C LYS A 73 2.26 -9.32 -19.39
N ILE A 74 1.23 -8.69 -19.95
CA ILE A 74 0.13 -9.40 -20.63
C ILE A 74 0.67 -9.94 -21.97
N PRO A 75 0.50 -11.24 -22.29
CA PRO A 75 0.89 -11.79 -23.59
C PRO A 75 0.16 -11.11 -24.76
N ALA A 76 0.84 -10.98 -25.90
CA ALA A 76 0.29 -10.34 -27.11
C ALA A 76 -0.94 -11.09 -27.62
N GLU A 77 -0.91 -12.42 -27.54
CA GLU A 77 -2.01 -13.31 -27.88
C GLU A 77 -3.30 -12.98 -27.12
N ILE A 78 -3.21 -12.31 -25.97
CA ILE A 78 -4.37 -11.86 -25.20
C ILE A 78 -4.77 -10.44 -25.60
N TYR A 79 -3.86 -9.46 -25.52
CA TYR A 79 -4.25 -8.07 -25.77
C TYR A 79 -4.55 -7.75 -27.25
N ASP A 80 -4.06 -8.56 -28.19
CA ASP A 80 -4.39 -8.44 -29.62
C ASP A 80 -5.77 -9.03 -29.96
N ASN A 81 -6.29 -9.93 -29.12
CA ASN A 81 -7.56 -10.64 -29.37
C ASN A 81 -8.70 -10.22 -28.44
N TYR A 82 -8.39 -9.60 -27.30
CA TYR A 82 -9.35 -9.16 -26.30
C TYR A 82 -9.08 -7.72 -25.88
N LYS A 83 -10.15 -6.96 -25.61
CA LYS A 83 -10.00 -5.63 -25.00
C LYS A 83 -9.51 -5.81 -23.57
N CYS A 84 -8.26 -5.39 -23.32
CA CYS A 84 -7.62 -5.46 -22.02
C CYS A 84 -7.40 -4.06 -21.47
N LEU A 85 -7.97 -3.76 -20.30
CA LEU A 85 -7.83 -2.47 -19.63
C LEU A 85 -7.00 -2.63 -18.35
N VAL A 86 -5.91 -1.89 -18.25
CA VAL A 86 -4.98 -1.91 -17.13
C VAL A 86 -5.28 -0.75 -16.19
N VAL A 87 -5.39 -1.04 -14.90
CA VAL A 87 -5.46 -0.03 -13.86
C VAL A 87 -4.04 0.42 -13.53
N HIS A 88 -3.67 1.62 -13.95
CA HIS A 88 -2.40 2.24 -13.59
C HIS A 88 -2.61 3.19 -12.40
N PRO A 89 -1.93 3.00 -11.26
CA PRO A 89 -2.02 3.87 -10.09
C PRO A 89 -1.18 5.15 -10.28
N GLY A 90 -1.42 5.85 -11.39
CA GLY A 90 -0.76 7.07 -11.82
C GLY A 90 -1.66 7.98 -12.62
N ILE A 91 -1.32 9.28 -12.61
CA ILE A 91 -1.94 10.29 -13.48
C ILE A 91 -1.62 10.01 -14.95
N VAL A 92 -2.36 10.65 -15.85
CA VAL A 92 -2.12 10.52 -17.29
C VAL A 92 -0.67 10.82 -17.67
N GLY A 93 -0.10 9.91 -18.46
CA GLY A 93 1.27 9.95 -18.95
C GLY A 93 2.31 9.39 -17.98
N ASP A 94 1.93 9.11 -16.72
CA ASP A 94 2.80 8.43 -15.79
C ASP A 94 2.88 6.96 -16.17
N ARG A 95 4.08 6.39 -16.11
CA ARG A 95 4.33 5.01 -16.55
C ARG A 95 5.33 4.32 -15.64
N GLY A 96 5.22 3.01 -15.56
CA GLY A 96 6.18 2.13 -14.91
C GLY A 96 5.72 1.61 -13.55
N PRO A 97 6.46 0.64 -12.98
CA PRO A 97 5.94 -0.21 -11.90
C PRO A 97 6.05 0.38 -10.48
N SER A 98 6.46 1.65 -10.34
CA SER A 98 6.74 2.27 -9.02
C SER A 98 6.15 3.68 -8.90
N SER A 99 5.07 3.95 -9.64
CA SER A 99 4.41 5.26 -9.75
C SER A 99 4.06 5.88 -8.40
N LEU A 100 3.29 5.16 -7.58
CA LEU A 100 2.85 5.67 -6.28
C LEU A 100 4.04 5.83 -5.30
N ASP A 101 5.05 4.96 -5.39
CA ASP A 101 6.29 5.08 -4.62
C ASP A 101 7.02 6.40 -4.94
N TRP A 102 7.20 6.71 -6.23
CA TRP A 102 7.81 7.97 -6.66
C TRP A 102 6.96 9.18 -6.28
N ALA A 103 5.65 9.11 -6.43
CA ALA A 103 4.73 10.19 -6.07
C ALA A 103 4.88 10.57 -4.58
N ILE A 104 4.86 9.57 -3.70
CA ILE A 104 5.03 9.78 -2.26
C ILE A 104 6.42 10.31 -1.93
N GLN A 105 7.48 9.71 -2.48
CA GLN A 105 8.85 10.11 -2.18
C GLN A 105 9.17 11.53 -2.67
N LYS A 106 8.63 11.94 -3.83
CA LYS A 106 8.75 13.31 -4.37
C LYS A 106 7.84 14.30 -3.65
N GLY A 107 6.88 13.85 -2.84
CA GLY A 107 5.95 14.69 -2.11
C GLY A 107 5.02 15.48 -3.03
N VAL A 108 4.51 14.86 -4.10
CA VAL A 108 3.55 15.50 -5.01
C VAL A 108 2.23 15.77 -4.28
N ALA A 109 1.58 16.90 -4.60
CA ALA A 109 0.36 17.34 -3.90
C ALA A 109 -0.93 16.70 -4.43
N GLU A 110 -0.93 16.27 -5.69
CA GLU A 110 -2.05 15.64 -6.38
C GLU A 110 -1.53 14.42 -7.14
N TRP A 111 -2.33 13.36 -7.17
CA TRP A 111 -2.07 12.14 -7.92
C TRP A 111 -3.36 11.60 -8.53
N GLY A 112 -3.34 10.38 -9.08
CA GLY A 112 -4.51 9.83 -9.73
C GLY A 112 -4.36 8.36 -10.15
N VAL A 113 -5.40 7.91 -10.84
CA VAL A 113 -5.51 6.59 -11.46
C VAL A 113 -5.91 6.78 -12.92
N THR A 114 -5.32 5.97 -13.79
CA THR A 114 -5.66 5.92 -15.21
C THR A 114 -6.02 4.48 -15.58
N LEU A 115 -7.15 4.28 -16.25
CA LEU A 115 -7.48 3.03 -16.92
C LEU A 115 -7.12 3.17 -18.39
N LEU A 116 -6.20 2.34 -18.86
CA LEU A 116 -5.61 2.43 -20.20
C LEU A 116 -5.64 1.07 -20.91
N GLU A 117 -5.64 1.08 -22.23
CA GLU A 117 -5.55 -0.16 -22.99
C GLU A 117 -4.19 -0.82 -22.83
N ALA A 118 -4.17 -2.15 -22.74
CA ALA A 118 -2.92 -2.90 -22.85
C ALA A 118 -2.35 -2.76 -24.27
N GLN A 119 -1.06 -2.47 -24.38
CA GLN A 119 -0.30 -2.43 -25.62
C GLN A 119 1.09 -3.06 -25.42
N GLU A 120 1.87 -3.15 -26.50
CA GLU A 120 3.23 -3.69 -26.43
C GLU A 120 4.13 -2.91 -25.48
N GLU A 121 4.06 -1.58 -25.53
CA GLU A 121 4.78 -0.68 -24.64
C GLU A 121 3.98 -0.44 -23.34
N MET A 122 4.64 -0.61 -22.20
CA MET A 122 4.04 -0.50 -20.88
C MET A 122 3.46 0.89 -20.62
N ASP A 123 2.19 0.90 -20.20
CA ASP A 123 1.39 2.08 -19.81
C ASP A 123 1.29 3.16 -20.89
N MET A 124 1.36 2.78 -22.17
CA MET A 124 1.27 3.70 -23.32
C MET A 124 -0.06 3.66 -24.07
N GLY A 125 -0.95 2.73 -23.72
CA GLY A 125 -2.20 2.57 -24.45
C GLY A 125 -3.19 3.71 -24.26
N ASP A 126 -4.20 3.72 -25.11
CA ASP A 126 -5.23 4.74 -25.11
C ASP A 126 -5.99 4.78 -23.78
N ILE A 127 -6.31 5.99 -23.32
CA ILE A 127 -6.87 6.25 -22.00
C ILE A 127 -8.39 6.17 -22.08
N TRP A 128 -8.95 5.28 -21.29
CA TRP A 128 -10.39 5.06 -21.19
C TRP A 128 -11.05 5.92 -20.11
N ALA A 129 -10.42 6.00 -18.94
CA ALA A 129 -10.91 6.79 -17.83
C ALA A 129 -9.75 7.25 -16.96
N LYS A 130 -9.93 8.40 -16.29
CA LYS A 130 -8.95 8.94 -15.36
C LYS A 130 -9.65 9.66 -14.21
N LYS A 131 -9.08 9.55 -13.01
CA LYS A 131 -9.50 10.32 -11.83
C LYS A 131 -8.28 10.80 -11.07
N THR A 132 -8.34 12.02 -10.55
CA THR A 132 -7.30 12.58 -9.69
C THR A 132 -7.80 12.76 -8.26
N PHE A 133 -6.87 12.85 -7.32
CA PHE A 133 -7.16 13.06 -5.91
C PHE A 133 -5.99 13.79 -5.22
N PRO A 134 -6.26 14.54 -4.14
CA PRO A 134 -5.21 15.14 -3.33
C PRO A 134 -4.41 14.06 -2.59
N MET A 135 -3.08 14.22 -2.54
CA MET A 135 -2.20 13.30 -1.85
C MET A 135 -2.16 13.60 -0.35
N ARG A 136 -2.54 12.62 0.48
CA ARG A 136 -2.29 12.67 1.93
C ARG A 136 -0.83 12.33 2.24
N ASN A 137 -0.29 12.95 3.29
CA ASN A 137 0.99 12.54 3.86
C ASN A 137 0.82 11.26 4.69
N THR A 138 0.82 10.10 4.04
CA THR A 138 0.57 8.80 4.67
C THR A 138 1.27 7.67 3.91
N THR A 139 1.13 6.44 4.40
CA THR A 139 1.71 5.24 3.80
C THR A 139 1.14 4.93 2.42
N LYS A 140 1.96 4.30 1.57
CA LYS A 140 1.54 3.79 0.28
C LYS A 140 0.35 2.84 0.38
N SER A 141 0.36 1.92 1.34
CA SER A 141 -0.75 0.99 1.57
C SER A 141 -2.05 1.73 1.93
N SER A 142 -1.99 2.81 2.71
CA SER A 142 -3.17 3.62 3.05
C SER A 142 -3.73 4.34 1.84
N LEU A 143 -2.88 4.97 1.01
CA LEU A 143 -3.30 5.62 -0.24
C LEU A 143 -3.89 4.61 -1.23
N PHE A 144 -3.25 3.44 -1.36
CA PHE A 144 -3.69 2.41 -2.28
C PHE A 144 -5.09 1.89 -1.91
N ASN A 145 -5.31 1.58 -0.64
CA ASN A 145 -6.56 1.00 -0.15
C ASN A 145 -7.72 2.01 -0.05
N ARG A 146 -7.45 3.31 -0.18
CA ARG A 146 -8.45 4.37 -0.08
C ARG A 146 -8.58 5.12 -1.40
N GLU A 147 -7.77 6.14 -1.61
CA GLU A 147 -7.89 7.04 -2.77
C GLU A 147 -7.72 6.32 -4.10
N VAL A 148 -6.68 5.48 -4.24
CA VAL A 148 -6.43 4.74 -5.48
C VAL A 148 -7.57 3.76 -5.75
N THR A 149 -7.98 2.98 -4.74
CA THR A 149 -9.06 2.01 -4.90
C THR A 149 -10.37 2.68 -5.29
N GLN A 150 -10.73 3.79 -4.64
CA GLN A 150 -11.96 4.51 -4.98
C GLN A 150 -11.88 5.13 -6.38
N ALA A 151 -10.78 5.80 -6.71
CA ALA A 151 -10.56 6.37 -8.05
C ALA A 151 -10.61 5.30 -9.15
N ALA A 152 -10.05 4.11 -8.89
CA ALA A 152 -10.09 2.98 -9.82
C ALA A 152 -11.52 2.44 -10.03
N VAL A 153 -12.34 2.38 -8.98
CA VAL A 153 -13.76 2.00 -9.08
C VAL A 153 -14.56 3.05 -9.84
N ASP A 154 -14.32 4.33 -9.58
CA ASP A 154 -14.98 5.41 -10.32
C ASP A 154 -14.63 5.34 -11.83
N CYS A 155 -13.35 5.08 -12.15
CA CYS A 155 -12.92 4.83 -13.52
C CYS A 155 -13.58 3.57 -14.12
N LEU A 156 -13.67 2.47 -13.36
CA LEU A 156 -14.32 1.23 -13.80
C LEU A 156 -15.75 1.50 -14.27
N TRP A 157 -16.53 2.22 -13.47
CA TRP A 157 -17.92 2.54 -13.81
C TRP A 157 -18.03 3.48 -15.02
N GLU A 158 -17.11 4.42 -15.16
CA GLU A 158 -17.01 5.28 -16.35
C GLU A 158 -16.74 4.45 -17.62
N VAL A 159 -15.78 3.52 -17.56
CA VAL A 159 -15.47 2.58 -18.65
C VAL A 159 -16.69 1.76 -19.04
N LEU A 160 -17.36 1.11 -18.08
CA LEU A 160 -18.49 0.23 -18.35
C LEU A 160 -19.69 0.98 -18.93
N THR A 161 -19.86 2.26 -18.56
CA THR A 161 -20.89 3.12 -19.13
C THR A 161 -20.69 3.34 -20.63
N TYR A 162 -19.43 3.47 -21.06
CA TYR A 162 -19.09 3.83 -22.43
C TYR A 162 -18.59 2.65 -23.29
N PHE A 163 -18.37 1.47 -22.71
CA PHE A 163 -17.74 0.33 -23.39
C PHE A 163 -18.39 -0.06 -24.73
N ASP A 164 -19.72 -0.12 -24.77
CA ASP A 164 -20.47 -0.41 -25.98
C ASP A 164 -21.07 0.84 -26.64
N ALA A 165 -20.69 2.04 -26.20
CA ALA A 165 -21.21 3.27 -26.76
C ALA A 165 -20.58 3.50 -28.15
N PRO A 166 -21.38 3.59 -29.23
CA PRO A 166 -20.86 3.60 -30.60
C PRO A 166 -19.95 4.80 -30.92
N ASP A 167 -20.13 5.91 -30.20
CA ASP A 167 -19.38 7.15 -30.42
C ASP A 167 -18.23 7.34 -29.43
N PHE A 168 -18.08 6.45 -28.44
CA PHE A 168 -16.98 6.56 -27.49
C PHE A 168 -15.67 6.11 -28.13
N LYS A 169 -14.62 6.91 -27.96
CA LYS A 169 -13.25 6.57 -28.34
C LYS A 169 -12.33 6.90 -27.18
N PRO A 170 -11.44 5.97 -26.78
CA PRO A 170 -10.44 6.27 -25.78
C PRO A 170 -9.48 7.34 -26.32
N THR A 171 -8.89 8.10 -25.40
CA THR A 171 -8.01 9.22 -25.76
C THR A 171 -6.58 8.72 -25.89
N ALA A 172 -5.98 8.85 -27.08
CA ALA A 172 -4.58 8.54 -27.29
C ALA A 172 -3.67 9.37 -26.37
N LEU A 173 -2.65 8.73 -25.80
CA LEU A 173 -1.66 9.42 -24.98
C LEU A 173 -0.77 10.30 -25.86
N ASP A 174 -0.80 11.62 -25.63
CA ASP A 174 0.01 12.61 -26.34
C ASP A 174 0.82 13.46 -25.35
N TYR A 175 2.14 13.26 -25.32
CA TYR A 175 3.05 14.03 -24.47
C TYR A 175 3.22 15.50 -24.91
N ASN A 176 2.72 15.90 -26.09
CA ASN A 176 2.69 17.31 -26.48
C ASN A 176 1.50 18.06 -25.84
N ASN A 177 0.53 17.34 -25.29
CA ASN A 177 -0.59 17.94 -24.57
C ASN A 177 -0.13 18.40 -23.18
N LEU A 178 -0.27 19.71 -22.90
CA LEU A 178 0.15 20.34 -21.64
C LEU A 178 -0.60 19.82 -20.39
N GLU A 179 -1.75 19.18 -20.58
CA GLU A 179 -2.51 18.53 -19.49
C GLU A 179 -1.88 17.20 -19.04
N VAL A 180 -0.98 16.61 -19.85
CA VAL A 180 -0.26 15.39 -19.54
C VAL A 180 0.95 15.71 -18.66
N LYS A 181 0.79 15.48 -17.36
CA LYS A 181 1.80 15.80 -16.33
C LYS A 181 2.68 14.62 -15.94
N GLY A 182 2.25 13.40 -16.25
CA GLY A 182 3.02 12.19 -15.93
C GLY A 182 4.16 11.94 -16.92
N GLN A 183 5.07 11.04 -16.55
CA GLN A 183 6.19 10.63 -17.39
C GLN A 183 6.58 9.18 -17.06
N LEU A 184 7.40 8.57 -17.92
CA LEU A 184 8.05 7.30 -17.59
C LEU A 184 8.94 7.43 -16.36
N GLN A 185 8.67 6.59 -15.35
CA GLN A 185 9.51 6.45 -14.16
C GLN A 185 10.29 5.13 -14.21
N ALA A 186 11.54 5.18 -13.75
CA ALA A 186 12.32 3.96 -13.54
C ALA A 186 11.71 3.11 -12.41
N THR A 187 11.91 1.79 -12.45
CA THR A 187 11.60 0.94 -11.29
C THR A 187 12.41 1.39 -10.08
N MET A 188 11.73 1.68 -8.96
CA MET A 188 12.39 2.13 -7.74
C MET A 188 13.10 0.97 -7.04
N LYS A 189 14.42 1.08 -6.91
CA LYS A 189 15.29 0.07 -6.27
C LYS A 189 15.57 0.45 -4.82
N GLN A 190 16.13 -0.49 -4.05
CA GLN A 190 16.49 -0.21 -2.65
C GLN A 190 17.49 0.93 -2.49
N LYS A 191 18.38 1.15 -3.46
CA LYS A 191 19.29 2.32 -3.47
C LYS A 191 18.54 3.66 -3.49
N ASP A 192 17.37 3.71 -4.14
CA ASP A 192 16.55 4.91 -4.26
C ASP A 192 15.73 5.15 -2.98
N ARG A 193 15.48 4.07 -2.22
CA ARG A 193 14.76 4.08 -0.93
C ARG A 193 15.68 4.32 0.27
N ALA A 194 16.99 4.16 0.09
CA ALA A 194 17.96 4.21 1.17
C ALA A 194 17.84 5.49 2.00
N ILE A 195 17.99 5.35 3.32
CA ILE A 195 17.92 6.43 4.29
C ILE A 195 19.34 6.73 4.79
N ASP A 196 19.74 7.99 4.76
CA ASP A 196 20.91 8.50 5.46
C ASP A 196 20.46 9.24 6.73
N TRP A 197 20.33 8.48 7.82
CA TRP A 197 19.88 8.98 9.13
C TRP A 197 20.69 10.17 9.65
N LYS A 198 21.94 10.33 9.21
CA LYS A 198 22.84 11.40 9.68
C LYS A 198 22.75 12.68 8.85
N LYS A 199 22.02 12.67 7.74
CA LYS A 199 21.89 13.82 6.84
C LYS A 199 20.46 14.24 6.56
N GLN A 200 19.53 13.27 6.54
CA GLN A 200 18.14 13.54 6.18
C GLN A 200 17.32 13.94 7.39
N LYS A 201 16.40 14.87 7.16
CA LYS A 201 15.41 15.32 8.14
C LYS A 201 14.31 14.28 8.33
N THR A 202 13.62 14.37 9.47
CA THR A 202 12.52 13.47 9.85
C THR A 202 11.48 13.32 8.74
N ASP A 203 10.99 14.43 8.18
CA ASP A 203 9.94 14.39 7.15
C ASP A 203 10.45 13.84 5.81
N GLU A 204 11.74 13.97 5.50
CA GLU A 204 12.36 13.36 4.32
C GLU A 204 12.43 11.84 4.48
N ILE A 205 12.86 11.37 5.65
CA ILE A 205 12.93 9.94 5.97
C ILE A 205 11.52 9.33 5.97
N LEU A 206 10.53 10.03 6.52
CA LEU A 206 9.14 9.56 6.52
C LEU A 206 8.59 9.36 5.10
N LYS A 207 8.94 10.22 4.13
CA LYS A 207 8.54 10.01 2.72
C LYS A 207 9.10 8.70 2.16
N HIS A 208 10.34 8.36 2.47
CA HIS A 208 10.95 7.08 2.06
C HIS A 208 10.24 5.89 2.70
N LEU A 209 9.96 5.97 4.00
CA LEU A 209 9.26 4.92 4.74
C LEU A 209 7.82 4.74 4.27
N HIS A 210 7.08 5.83 4.11
CA HIS A 210 5.71 5.84 3.59
C HIS A 210 5.63 5.26 2.18
N ALA A 211 6.56 5.62 1.28
CA ALA A 211 6.59 5.11 -0.10
C ALA A 211 6.83 3.59 -0.19
N ALA A 212 7.48 3.01 0.83
CA ALA A 212 7.81 1.58 0.87
C ALA A 212 6.94 0.76 1.84
N ASP A 213 6.03 1.39 2.57
CA ASP A 213 5.13 0.70 3.51
C ASP A 213 4.11 -0.19 2.76
N GLY A 214 3.70 -1.29 3.37
CA GLY A 214 3.04 -2.42 2.71
C GLY A 214 4.03 -3.29 1.93
N SER A 215 4.78 -2.74 0.99
CA SER A 215 5.83 -3.42 0.22
C SER A 215 6.65 -2.39 -0.56
N PRO A 216 7.97 -2.57 -0.80
CA PRO A 216 8.81 -3.69 -0.36
C PRO A 216 9.44 -3.49 1.01
N GLY A 217 9.24 -2.34 1.67
CA GLY A 217 9.97 -1.86 2.84
C GLY A 217 11.28 -1.17 2.47
N VAL A 218 11.80 -0.36 3.38
CA VAL A 218 13.12 0.28 3.22
C VAL A 218 14.18 -0.61 3.86
N LEU A 219 15.16 -1.07 3.08
CA LEU A 219 16.28 -1.84 3.61
C LEU A 219 17.19 -0.94 4.43
N ASP A 220 17.52 -1.40 5.63
CA ASP A 220 18.44 -0.75 6.55
C ASP A 220 19.18 -1.79 7.41
N GLU A 221 20.10 -1.33 8.25
CA GLU A 221 20.83 -2.13 9.21
C GLU A 221 20.64 -1.59 10.62
N ILE A 222 20.23 -2.47 11.54
CA ILE A 222 20.07 -2.16 12.97
C ILE A 222 20.86 -3.18 13.77
N TYR A 223 21.84 -2.74 14.56
CA TYR A 223 22.75 -3.61 15.33
C TYR A 223 23.38 -4.74 14.48
N GLY A 224 23.79 -4.43 13.25
CA GLY A 224 24.36 -5.40 12.31
C GLY A 224 23.35 -6.34 11.65
N GLN A 225 22.04 -6.19 11.93
CA GLN A 225 20.98 -7.00 11.33
C GLN A 225 20.36 -6.28 10.13
N PRO A 226 20.41 -6.87 8.92
CA PRO A 226 19.75 -6.29 7.76
C PRO A 226 18.24 -6.52 7.84
N VAL A 227 17.47 -5.43 7.85
CA VAL A 227 16.02 -5.45 8.05
C VAL A 227 15.33 -4.50 7.08
N PHE A 228 14.06 -4.78 6.76
CA PHE A 228 13.19 -3.84 6.07
C PHE A 228 12.27 -3.15 7.09
N LEU A 229 12.20 -1.82 7.02
CA LEU A 229 11.44 -0.97 7.94
C LEU A 229 9.99 -0.75 7.47
N TYR A 230 9.02 -0.76 8.40
CA TYR A 230 7.59 -0.52 8.18
C TYR A 230 6.91 0.13 9.39
N ASN A 231 5.67 0.60 9.17
CA ASN A 231 4.80 1.21 10.17
C ASN A 231 5.48 2.40 10.88
N ALA A 232 5.97 3.34 10.08
CA ALA A 232 6.72 4.49 10.55
C ALA A 232 5.80 5.67 10.90
N HIS A 233 6.06 6.33 12.03
CA HIS A 233 5.38 7.57 12.39
C HIS A 233 6.35 8.56 13.01
N LYS A 234 6.06 9.85 12.82
CA LYS A 234 6.83 10.94 13.41
C LYS A 234 6.75 10.89 14.94
N GLU A 235 7.87 11.14 15.60
CA GLU A 235 7.91 11.44 17.02
C GLU A 235 8.14 12.94 17.21
N GLU A 236 7.31 13.58 18.04
CA GLU A 236 7.27 15.04 18.18
C GLU A 236 8.18 15.58 19.29
N ASN A 237 8.50 14.77 20.31
CA ASN A 237 9.15 15.24 21.52
C ASN A 237 10.55 14.63 21.73
N LEU A 238 10.73 13.36 21.39
CA LEU A 238 12.01 12.69 21.60
C LEU A 238 13.06 13.12 20.58
N THR A 239 14.25 13.39 21.08
CA THR A 239 15.42 13.70 20.27
C THR A 239 16.62 12.92 20.80
N GLY A 240 17.64 12.78 19.96
CA GLY A 240 18.90 12.16 20.36
C GLY A 240 19.90 12.17 19.22
N LYS A 241 20.91 11.31 19.31
CA LYS A 241 21.94 11.25 18.28
C LYS A 241 21.39 10.54 17.04
N ALA A 242 21.37 11.26 15.92
CA ALA A 242 20.89 10.78 14.63
C ALA A 242 21.38 9.34 14.30
N GLY A 243 20.43 8.46 14.02
CA GLY A 243 20.64 7.05 13.72
C GLY A 243 20.63 6.11 14.93
N GLU A 244 20.65 6.60 16.17
CA GLU A 244 20.55 5.76 17.37
C GLU A 244 19.09 5.44 17.73
N ILE A 245 18.86 4.24 18.25
CA ILE A 245 17.58 3.91 18.90
C ILE A 245 17.60 4.55 20.29
N ILE A 246 16.62 5.44 20.53
CA ILE A 246 16.56 6.29 21.72
C ILE A 246 15.45 5.86 22.68
N ALA A 247 14.41 5.18 22.18
CA ALA A 247 13.34 4.67 23.01
C ALA A 247 12.72 3.38 22.46
N ILE A 248 12.05 2.65 23.35
CA ILE A 248 11.16 1.52 23.06
C ILE A 248 9.83 1.81 23.73
N ALA A 249 8.73 1.51 23.05
CA ALA A 249 7.39 1.60 23.61
C ALA A 249 6.55 0.46 23.04
N ASN A 250 6.10 -0.43 23.92
CA ASN A 250 5.50 -1.72 23.58
C ASN A 250 6.33 -2.47 22.52
N HIS A 251 5.79 -2.53 21.31
CA HIS A 251 6.32 -3.31 20.21
C HIS A 251 7.20 -2.52 19.23
N ALA A 252 7.28 -1.20 19.39
CA ALA A 252 7.96 -0.28 18.49
C ALA A 252 9.31 0.21 19.06
N ILE A 253 10.21 0.60 18.15
CA ILE A 253 11.46 1.30 18.47
C ILE A 253 11.40 2.74 17.98
N CYS A 254 11.99 3.68 18.70
CA CYS A 254 12.14 5.08 18.29
C CYS A 254 13.58 5.33 17.89
N ARG A 255 13.80 5.79 16.65
CA ARG A 255 15.14 6.09 16.13
C ARG A 255 15.27 7.59 15.86
N ALA A 256 16.32 8.19 16.42
CA ALA A 256 16.61 9.60 16.25
C ALA A 256 17.00 9.92 14.81
N THR A 257 16.59 11.08 14.34
CA THR A 257 16.99 11.69 13.06
C THR A 257 17.86 12.93 13.34
N VAL A 258 18.20 13.72 12.31
CA VAL A 258 18.98 14.95 12.51
C VAL A 258 18.21 16.06 13.24
N ASP A 259 16.87 16.04 13.20
CA ASP A 259 16.00 17.11 13.70
C ASP A 259 14.83 16.62 14.58
N GLY A 260 14.80 15.33 14.91
CA GLY A 260 13.70 14.71 15.66
C GLY A 260 13.91 13.22 15.86
N ALA A 261 12.83 12.46 15.74
CA ALA A 261 12.86 11.00 15.77
C ALA A 261 11.68 10.39 15.01
N ILE A 262 11.78 9.08 14.74
CA ILE A 262 10.76 8.29 14.06
C ILE A 262 10.53 7.00 14.84
N TRP A 263 9.27 6.71 15.13
CA TRP A 263 8.84 5.40 15.59
C TRP A 263 8.75 4.42 14.43
N ILE A 264 9.26 3.21 14.62
CA ILE A 264 9.19 2.09 13.67
C ILE A 264 8.50 0.94 14.39
N GLY A 265 7.27 0.62 13.96
CA GLY A 265 6.49 -0.43 14.59
C GLY A 265 6.88 -1.84 14.16
N HIS A 266 7.28 -2.03 12.90
CA HIS A 266 7.48 -3.36 12.33
C HIS A 266 8.76 -3.47 11.50
N LEU A 267 9.37 -4.65 11.57
CA LEU A 267 10.55 -5.02 10.83
C LEU A 267 10.33 -6.33 10.08
N LYS A 268 11.03 -6.52 8.97
CA LYS A 268 11.13 -7.80 8.27
C LYS A 268 12.61 -8.15 8.09
N PRO A 269 13.11 -9.28 8.62
CA PRO A 269 14.48 -9.69 8.40
C PRO A 269 14.78 -9.91 6.91
N LYS A 270 15.97 -9.48 6.48
CA LYS A 270 16.54 -9.91 5.20
C LYS A 270 17.36 -11.17 5.43
N LEU A 271 16.77 -12.33 5.13
CA LEU A 271 17.40 -13.63 5.35
C LEU A 271 18.55 -13.86 4.35
N ALA A 272 19.65 -14.45 4.85
CA ALA A 272 20.80 -14.81 4.02
C ALA A 272 20.46 -15.89 2.97
N SER A 273 19.45 -16.73 3.24
CA SER A 273 18.95 -17.75 2.31
C SER A 273 18.32 -17.16 1.04
N GLY A 274 18.00 -15.86 1.03
CA GLY A 274 17.23 -15.22 -0.04
C GLY A 274 15.73 -15.41 0.09
N GLU A 275 15.27 -16.22 1.05
CA GLU A 275 13.85 -16.37 1.37
C GLU A 275 13.29 -15.07 1.94
N LYS A 276 11.98 -14.87 1.76
CA LYS A 276 11.29 -13.72 2.31
C LYS A 276 11.06 -13.95 3.81
N GLY A 277 11.68 -13.12 4.64
CA GLY A 277 11.32 -13.03 6.06
C GLY A 277 9.85 -12.58 6.24
N ILE A 278 9.33 -12.79 7.44
CA ILE A 278 8.00 -12.32 7.83
C ILE A 278 8.10 -10.96 8.54
N LYS A 279 7.09 -10.12 8.36
CA LYS A 279 6.99 -8.86 9.11
C LYS A 279 6.54 -9.16 10.54
N LEU A 280 7.25 -8.64 11.52
CA LEU A 280 6.93 -8.78 12.94
C LEU A 280 7.15 -7.44 13.65
N PRO A 281 6.59 -7.26 14.86
CA PRO A 281 6.99 -6.20 15.78
C PRO A 281 8.50 -5.95 15.81
N ALA A 282 8.90 -4.68 15.79
CA ALA A 282 10.32 -4.32 15.76
C ALA A 282 11.10 -4.90 16.95
N THR A 283 10.50 -4.84 18.14
CA THR A 283 11.09 -5.40 19.37
C THR A 283 11.18 -6.93 19.36
N PHE A 284 10.34 -7.63 18.61
CA PHE A 284 10.43 -9.10 18.50
C PHE A 284 11.63 -9.51 17.66
N ILE A 285 11.86 -8.81 16.54
CA ILE A 285 13.03 -9.04 15.68
C ILE A 285 14.33 -8.66 16.40
N LEU A 286 14.30 -7.60 17.21
CA LEU A 286 15.50 -7.06 17.86
C LEU A 286 15.71 -7.54 19.30
N LYS A 287 14.91 -8.50 19.79
CA LYS A 287 14.87 -8.91 21.20
C LYS A 287 16.26 -9.21 21.79
N ASP A 288 17.11 -9.90 21.04
CA ASP A 288 18.45 -10.31 21.50
C ASP A 288 19.53 -9.25 21.26
N TYR A 289 19.18 -8.13 20.62
CA TYR A 289 20.10 -7.05 20.25
C TYR A 289 19.84 -5.75 21.00
N LEU A 290 18.64 -5.59 21.57
CA LEU A 290 18.27 -4.38 22.32
C LEU A 290 19.01 -4.35 23.67
N PRO A 291 19.69 -3.23 24.00
CA PRO A 291 20.23 -2.98 25.33
C PRO A 291 19.17 -3.15 26.44
N PRO A 292 19.57 -3.60 27.64
CA PRO A 292 18.66 -3.71 28.78
C PRO A 292 18.08 -2.36 29.19
N ALA A 293 16.87 -2.39 29.75
CA ALA A 293 16.16 -1.21 30.25
C ALA A 293 16.92 -0.51 31.40
N LYS A 294 16.73 0.81 31.51
CA LYS A 294 17.36 1.66 32.55
C LYS A 294 17.01 1.32 34.01
N SER A 295 16.11 0.38 34.29
CA SER A 295 15.61 0.13 35.66
C SER A 295 16.49 -0.77 36.54
N SER A 296 17.66 -1.23 36.08
CA SER A 296 18.52 -2.12 36.90
C SER A 296 20.01 -2.00 36.59
N VAL A 297 20.60 -0.80 36.60
CA VAL A 297 22.06 -0.64 36.47
C VAL A 297 22.62 0.03 37.73
N SER A 298 23.51 -0.68 38.40
CA SER A 298 24.40 -0.18 39.46
C SER A 298 25.09 1.11 39.02
N MET A 299 25.19 2.11 39.91
CA MET A 299 25.81 3.42 39.64
C MET A 299 27.24 3.33 39.06
N LEU A 300 27.93 2.20 39.19
CA LEU A 300 29.30 1.99 38.71
C LEU A 300 29.40 1.47 37.26
N GLU A 301 28.32 0.98 36.64
CA GLU A 301 28.29 0.54 35.22
C GLU A 301 27.69 1.58 34.26
N GLY A 302 27.03 2.62 34.80
CA GLY A 302 26.24 3.60 34.03
C GLY A 302 27.01 4.59 33.15
N LEU A 303 28.35 4.61 33.19
CA LEU A 303 29.17 5.53 32.40
C LEU A 303 29.53 5.01 30.99
N LEU A 304 29.33 3.72 30.70
CA LEU A 304 29.69 3.09 29.42
C LEU A 304 28.54 2.33 28.73
N SER A 305 27.42 2.06 29.42
CA SER A 305 26.28 1.38 28.81
C SER A 305 25.34 2.36 28.09
N LYS A 306 25.18 2.23 26.77
CA LYS A 306 24.11 2.89 26.01
C LYS A 306 22.76 2.37 26.48
N SER A 307 22.10 3.07 27.38
CA SER A 307 20.82 2.67 27.96
C SER A 307 19.65 3.32 27.22
N ILE A 308 18.67 2.51 26.80
CA ILE A 308 17.50 2.95 26.01
C ILE A 308 16.35 3.36 26.94
N ASN A 309 15.61 4.40 26.57
CA ASN A 309 14.41 4.78 27.31
C ASN A 309 13.26 3.79 27.04
N HIS A 310 12.66 3.23 28.09
CA HIS A 310 11.42 2.46 27.95
C HIS A 310 10.25 3.35 28.34
N ILE A 311 9.31 3.55 27.41
CA ILE A 311 8.11 4.34 27.64
C ILE A 311 6.97 3.37 27.90
N ASP A 312 6.44 3.43 29.11
CA ASP A 312 5.21 2.77 29.48
C ASP A 312 4.03 3.67 29.10
N ILE A 313 3.02 3.08 28.47
CA ILE A 313 1.82 3.80 28.03
C ILE A 313 0.72 3.55 29.04
N ASP A 314 0.19 4.61 29.63
CA ASP A 314 -0.99 4.55 30.47
C ASP A 314 -2.26 4.52 29.61
N TYR A 315 -2.82 3.32 29.44
CA TYR A 315 -4.05 3.08 28.68
C TYR A 315 -5.34 3.52 29.39
N THR A 316 -5.24 4.01 30.63
CA THR A 316 -6.38 4.59 31.38
C THR A 316 -6.53 6.09 31.17
N GLN A 317 -5.65 6.69 30.37
CA GLN A 317 -5.76 8.07 29.94
C GLN A 317 -6.21 8.12 28.47
N GLU A 318 -7.00 9.14 28.14
CA GLU A 318 -7.31 9.43 26.74
C GLU A 318 -6.02 9.64 25.96
N GLY A 319 -5.98 9.07 24.76
CA GLY A 319 -4.77 9.02 23.94
C GLY A 319 -4.99 9.46 22.52
N GLN A 320 -3.93 9.38 21.73
CA GLN A 320 -3.95 9.66 20.30
C GLN A 320 -3.22 8.58 19.52
N GLN A 321 -3.31 8.64 18.19
CA GLN A 321 -2.66 7.68 17.31
C GLN A 321 -1.13 7.82 17.38
N LEU A 322 -0.46 6.84 17.97
CA LEU A 322 0.97 6.61 17.84
C LEU A 322 1.20 5.12 17.48
N PRO A 323 2.24 4.75 16.72
CA PRO A 323 2.54 3.34 16.45
C PRO A 323 2.96 2.56 17.70
N CYS A 324 3.40 3.26 18.74
CA CYS A 324 3.60 2.66 20.05
C CYS A 324 2.30 2.52 20.86
N GLN A 325 1.31 3.39 20.62
CA GLN A 325 -0.02 3.34 21.23
C GLN A 325 -1.03 2.74 20.24
N GLU A 326 -0.93 1.44 20.01
CA GLU A 326 -1.78 0.74 19.04
C GLU A 326 -3.25 0.58 19.49
N VAL A 327 -3.57 0.97 20.73
CA VAL A 327 -4.94 1.12 21.24
C VAL A 327 -5.06 2.43 22.02
N TRP A 328 -6.08 3.22 21.73
CA TRP A 328 -6.45 4.38 22.54
C TRP A 328 -7.96 4.63 22.48
N TYR A 329 -8.45 5.49 23.36
CA TYR A 329 -9.82 5.96 23.33
C TYR A 329 -9.89 7.47 23.51
N HIS A 330 -11.04 8.03 23.17
CA HIS A 330 -11.47 9.33 23.67
C HIS A 330 -12.98 9.32 23.92
N THR A 331 -13.44 10.13 24.85
CA THR A 331 -14.85 10.21 25.23
C THR A 331 -15.45 11.53 24.78
N LYS A 332 -16.56 11.46 24.05
CA LYS A 332 -17.31 12.65 23.65
C LYS A 332 -18.80 12.40 23.77
N ASN A 333 -19.52 13.31 24.42
CA ASN A 333 -20.98 13.26 24.56
C ASN A 333 -21.51 11.91 25.11
N ARG A 334 -20.83 11.31 26.09
CA ARG A 334 -21.13 9.97 26.66
C ARG A 334 -20.95 8.80 25.69
N ILE A 335 -20.17 9.00 24.63
CA ILE A 335 -19.75 7.95 23.70
C ILE A 335 -18.23 7.78 23.85
N ALA A 336 -17.78 6.58 24.16
CA ALA A 336 -16.37 6.20 24.09
C ALA A 336 -16.06 5.70 22.67
N TYR A 337 -15.09 6.33 22.02
CA TYR A 337 -14.56 5.90 20.73
C TYR A 337 -13.25 5.17 20.98
N ILE A 338 -13.21 3.86 20.71
CA ILE A 338 -12.01 3.04 20.88
C ILE A 338 -11.40 2.80 19.50
N TYR A 339 -10.11 3.07 19.40
CA TYR A 339 -9.33 2.94 18.18
C TYR A 339 -8.28 1.84 18.34
N SER A 340 -8.14 1.00 17.31
CA SER A 340 -7.16 -0.08 17.27
C SER A 340 -6.62 -0.29 15.85
N PRO A 341 -5.76 0.62 15.33
CA PRO A 341 -5.20 0.52 13.99
C PRO A 341 -4.05 -0.49 13.92
N PHE A 342 -4.30 -1.73 14.37
CA PHE A 342 -3.29 -2.77 14.35
C PHE A 342 -2.75 -2.98 12.94
N HIS A 343 -1.43 -3.12 12.81
CA HIS A 343 -0.78 -3.18 11.51
C HIS A 343 -1.35 -4.33 10.66
N ASN A 344 -1.83 -4.00 9.45
CA ASN A 344 -2.55 -4.91 8.53
C ASN A 344 -3.81 -5.57 9.10
N GLY A 345 -4.38 -5.06 10.20
CA GLY A 345 -5.53 -5.66 10.88
C GLY A 345 -5.22 -6.96 11.61
N GLY A 346 -3.95 -7.36 11.72
CA GLY A 346 -3.55 -8.52 12.51
C GLY A 346 -3.63 -8.20 13.99
N MET A 347 -4.25 -9.08 14.78
CA MET A 347 -4.41 -8.90 16.23
C MET A 347 -3.62 -9.99 16.96
N SER A 348 -2.49 -9.63 17.58
CA SER A 348 -1.76 -10.55 18.46
C SER A 348 -2.54 -10.82 19.76
N THR A 349 -2.11 -11.81 20.53
CA THR A 349 -2.73 -12.10 21.83
C THR A 349 -2.59 -10.91 22.78
N GLU A 350 -1.41 -10.28 22.81
CA GLU A 350 -1.10 -9.10 23.60
C GLU A 350 -1.94 -7.89 23.17
N GLN A 351 -2.07 -7.65 21.86
CA GLN A 351 -2.92 -6.59 21.31
C GLN A 351 -4.40 -6.79 21.66
N CYS A 352 -4.91 -8.03 21.60
CA CYS A 352 -6.27 -8.36 22.03
C CYS A 352 -6.49 -8.10 23.52
N GLN A 353 -5.54 -8.47 24.38
CA GLN A 353 -5.60 -8.21 25.82
C GLN A 353 -5.60 -6.71 26.11
N GLN A 354 -4.77 -5.94 25.40
CA GLN A 354 -4.71 -4.49 25.53
C GLN A 354 -6.00 -3.80 25.05
N LEU A 355 -6.57 -4.26 23.94
CA LEU A 355 -7.87 -3.78 23.47
C LEU A 355 -8.97 -4.08 24.49
N LEU A 356 -8.97 -5.29 25.05
CA LEU A 356 -9.92 -5.69 26.09
C LEU A 356 -9.77 -4.82 27.35
N SER A 357 -8.55 -4.50 27.78
CA SER A 357 -8.34 -3.67 28.97
C SER A 357 -8.86 -2.24 28.77
N VAL A 358 -8.64 -1.64 27.58
CA VAL A 358 -9.21 -0.31 27.26
C VAL A 358 -10.73 -0.40 27.19
N TYR A 359 -11.28 -1.44 26.55
CA TYR A 359 -12.73 -1.64 26.46
C TYR A 359 -13.40 -1.78 27.83
N GLN A 360 -12.77 -2.48 28.78
CA GLN A 360 -13.28 -2.64 30.15
C GLN A 360 -13.14 -1.37 31.00
N HIS A 361 -12.23 -0.47 30.63
CA HIS A 361 -11.98 0.77 31.36
C HIS A 361 -13.02 1.86 31.06
N VAL A 362 -13.43 1.99 29.79
CA VAL A 362 -14.22 3.13 29.28
C VAL A 362 -15.73 3.04 29.46
#